data_AF-A0A970AJQ7-F1
#
_entry.id   AF-A0A970AJQ7-F1
#
_cell.length_a   1.000
_cell.length_b   1.000
_cell.length_c   1.000
_cell.angle_alpha   90.00
_cell.angle_beta   90.00
_cell.angle_gamma   90.00
#
_symmetry.space_group_name_H-M   'P 1'
#
loop_
_entity.id
_entity.type
_entity.pdbx_description
1 polymer ?
#
loop_
_entity_poly.entity_id
_entity_poly.type
_entity_poly.pdbx_seq_one_letter_code
_entity_poly.pdbx_strand_id
1 'polypeptide(L)' 'MKPKLIAILVLIILFLIILAQNTQVITLSLLFWKINMSQFLLIAFALIIGFVAGYLICLLTAKQ' A
#
# COMPACT_ATOMS: atom_id res chain seq x y z
N MET A 1 7.53 1.47 34.58
CA MET A 1 7.17 1.88 33.19
C MET A 1 5.67 2.11 33.12
N LYS A 2 5.19 3.19 32.50
CA LYS A 2 3.74 3.43 32.37
C LYS A 2 3.14 2.36 31.44
N PRO A 3 2.06 1.65 31.81
CA PRO A 3 1.48 0.59 30.97
C PRO A 3 1.14 1.04 29.55
N LYS A 4 0.68 2.29 29.41
CA LYS A 4 0.40 2.93 28.11
C LYS A 4 1.62 2.97 27.18
N LEU A 5 2.81 3.21 27.74
CA LEU A 5 4.07 3.28 26.98
C LEU A 5 4.48 1.90 26.47
N ILE A 6 4.26 0.86 27.28
CA ILE A 6 4.50 -0.55 26.89
C ILE A 6 3.54 -0.94 25.77
N ALA A 7 2.25 -0.61 25.89
CA ALA A 7 1.26 -0.91 24.87
C ALA A 7 1.58 -0.25 23.51
N ILE A 8 2.00 1.01 23.52
CA ILE A 8 2.43 1.72 22.31
C ILE A 8 3.67 1.05 21.71
N LEU A 9 4.65 0.70 22.53
CA LEU A 9 5.88 0.05 22.07
C LEU A 9 5.59 -1.32 21.42
N VAL A 10 4.71 -2.11 22.03
CA VAL A 10 4.26 -3.40 21.50
C VAL A 10 3.54 -3.22 20.16
N LEU A 11 2.66 -2.21 20.04
CA LEU A 11 1.98 -1.90 18.78
C LEU A 11 2.96 -1.53 17.67
N ILE A 12 3.96 -0.69 17.97
CA ILE A 12 4.99 -0.30 17.00
C ILE A 12 5.79 -1.53 16.53
N ILE A 13 6.20 -2.40 17.47
CA ILE A 13 6.95 -3.61 17.14
C ILE A 13 6.10 -4.54 16.27
N LEU A 14 4.83 -4.77 16.62
CA LEU A 14 3.91 -5.59 15.82
C LEU A 14 3.70 -5.01 14.42
N PHE A 15 3.53 -3.70 14.31
CA PHE A 15 3.39 -3.02 13.01
C PHE A 15 4.63 -3.23 12.13
N LEU A 16 5.83 -3.03 12.69
CA LEU A 16 7.08 -3.25 11.97
C LEU A 16 7.27 -4.71 11.55
N ILE A 17 6.91 -5.67 12.40
CA ILE A 17 6.94 -7.11 12.08
C ILE A 17 5.96 -7.40 10.94
N ILE A 18 4.74 -6.87 10.97
CA ILE A 18 3.77 -7.05 9.90
C ILE A 18 4.29 -6.47 8.59
N LEU A 19 4.90 -5.28 8.60
CA LEU A 19 5.54 -4.72 7.40
C LEU A 19 6.66 -5.62 6.87
N ALA A 20 7.58 -6.05 7.75
CA ALA A 20 8.72 -6.89 7.37
C ALA A 20 8.32 -8.31 6.95
N GLN A 21 7.20 -8.84 7.44
CA GLN A 21 6.65 -10.11 6.95
C GLN A 21 5.89 -9.93 5.63
N ASN A 22 5.22 -8.79 5.44
CA ASN A 22 4.50 -8.48 4.20
C ASN A 22 5.39 -7.85 3.12
N THR A 23 6.72 -7.80 3.29
CA THR A 23 7.67 -7.57 2.20
C THR A 23 7.87 -8.80 1.33
N GLN A 24 6.79 -9.52 1.03
CA GLN A 24 6.81 -10.55 0.01
C GLN A 24 7.07 -9.89 -1.34
N VAL A 25 8.21 -10.24 -1.94
CA VAL A 25 8.53 -9.81 -3.30
C VAL A 25 7.67 -10.64 -4.25
N ILE A 26 6.82 -9.97 -4.99
CA ILE A 26 6.00 -10.56 -6.04
C ILE A 26 6.55 -10.13 -7.40
N THR A 27 6.47 -11.04 -8.37
CA THR A 27 6.79 -10.73 -9.77
C THR A 27 5.50 -10.30 -10.47
N LEU A 28 5.36 -9.00 -10.70
CA LEU A 28 4.32 -8.47 -11.57
C LEU A 28 4.72 -8.74 -13.02
N SER A 29 3.93 -9.54 -13.73
CA SER A 29 4.06 -9.74 -15.16
C SER A 29 3.04 -8.87 -15.88
N LEU A 30 3.48 -7.80 -16.54
CA LEU A 30 2.63 -6.83 -17.21
C LEU A 30 2.98 -6.78 -18.70
N LEU A 31 2.11 -7.34 -19.54
CA LEU A 31 2.38 -7.60 -20.96
C LEU A 31 3.69 -8.40 -21.12
N PHE A 32 4.75 -7.79 -21.65
CA PHE A 32 6.08 -8.41 -21.81
C PHE A 32 7.08 -8.05 -20.69
N TRP A 33 6.64 -7.28 -19.69
CA TRP A 33 7.50 -6.75 -18.63
C TRP A 33 7.37 -7.60 -17.37
N LYS A 34 8.51 -7.86 -16.71
CA LYS A 34 8.56 -8.51 -15.39
C LYS A 34 9.18 -7.56 -14.39
N ILE A 35 8.42 -7.18 -13.38
CA ILE A 35 8.84 -6.24 -12.34
C ILE A 35 8.78 -6.97 -11.01
N ASN A 36 9.90 -7.04 -10.30
CA ASN A 36 9.95 -7.60 -8.95
C ASN A 36 9.79 -6.45 -7.95
N MET A 37 8.70 -6.48 -7.18
CA MET A 37 8.42 -5.46 -6.18
C MET A 37 7.69 -6.05 -4.98
N SER A 38 7.67 -5.32 -3.86
CA SER A 38 6.85 -5.70 -2.70
C SER A 38 5.36 -5.65 -3.07
N GLN A 39 4.59 -6.68 -2.67
CA GLN A 39 3.14 -6.73 -2.88
C GLN A 39 2.42 -5.53 -2.24
N PHE A 40 2.90 -5.08 -1.08
CA PHE A 40 2.37 -3.89 -0.43
C PHE A 40 2.48 -2.65 -1.33
N LEU A 41 3.64 -2.49 -1.98
CA LEU A 41 3.92 -1.35 -2.85
C LEU A 41 3.02 -1.41 -4.11
N LEU A 42 2.78 -2.61 -4.65
CA LEU A 42 1.86 -2.81 -5.77
C LEU A 42 0.42 -2.41 -5.40
N ILE A 43 -0.07 -2.87 -4.25
CA ILE A 43 -1.43 -2.53 -3.78
C ILE A 43 -1.55 -1.02 -3.56
N ALA A 44 -0.55 -0.39 -2.95
CA ALA A 44 -0.54 1.06 -2.72
C ALA A 44 -0.61 1.84 -4.05
N PHE A 45 0.20 1.49 -5.04
CA PHE A 45 0.15 2.14 -6.36
C PHE A 45 -1.17 1.89 -7.08
N ALA A 46 -1.71 0.67 -7.05
CA ALA A 46 -2.99 0.35 -7.67
C ALA A 46 -4.14 1.20 -7.08
N LEU A 47 -4.17 1.37 -5.75
CA LEU A 47 -5.15 2.22 -5.08
C LEU A 47 -5.01 3.69 -5.48
N ILE A 48 -3.78 4.23 -5.48
CA ILE A 48 -3.54 5.62 -5.87
C ILE A 48 -3.98 5.85 -7.32
N ILE A 49 -3.57 4.97 -8.25
CA ILE A 49 -3.93 5.08 -9.67
C ILE A 49 -5.45 5.00 -9.84
N GLY A 50 -6.11 4.04 -9.19
CA GLY A 50 -7.57 3.89 -9.26
C GLY A 50 -8.32 5.10 -8.69
N PHE A 51 -7.87 5.63 -7.55
CA PHE A 51 -8.44 6.83 -6.94
C PHE A 51 -8.27 8.06 -7.83
N VAL A 52 -7.05 8.31 -8.33
CA VAL A 52 -6.77 9.45 -9.21
C VAL A 52 -7.56 9.33 -10.51
N ALA A 53 -7.61 8.14 -11.13
CA ALA A 53 -8.40 7.91 -12.33
C ALA A 53 -9.90 8.18 -12.09
N GLY A 54 -10.46 7.65 -10.99
CA GLY A 54 -11.86 7.88 -10.62
C GLY A 54 -12.15 9.36 -10.34
N TYR A 55 -11.25 10.04 -9.63
CA TYR A 55 -11.35 11.48 -9.36
C TYR A 55 -11.31 12.31 -10.65
N LEU A 56 -10.39 12.00 -11.57
CA LEU A 56 -10.30 12.67 -12.86
C LEU A 56 -11.55 12.42 -13.72
N ILE A 57 -12.08 11.21 -13.76
CA ILE A 57 -13.33 10.90 -14.48
C ILE A 57 -14.48 11.73 -13.89
N CYS A 58 -14.60 11.75 -12.55
CA CYS A 58 -15.61 12.57 -11.88
C CYS A 58 -15.47 14.05 -12.23
N LEU A 59 -14.25 14.60 -12.22
CA LEU A 59 -13.97 15.99 -12.59
C LEU A 59 -14.35 16.31 -14.04
N LEU A 60 -14.07 15.39 -14.97
CA LEU A 60 -14.38 15.56 -16.39
C LEU A 60 -15.89 15.46 -16.67
N THR A 61 -16.59 14.55 -16.00
CA THR A 61 -18.03 14.34 -16.19
C THR A 61 -18.88 15.36 -15.41
N ALA A 62 -18.44 15.84 -14.25
CA ALA A 62 -19.17 16.82 -13.44
C ALA A 62 -19.26 18.22 -14.09
N LYS A 63 -18.56 18.44 -15.20
CA LYS A 63 -18.55 19.70 -15.96
C LYS A 63 -19.46 19.69 -17.21
N GLN A 64 -20.11 18.56 -17.49
CA GLN A 64 -21.17 18.42 -18.51
C GLN A 64 -22.55 18.43 -17.85
#